data_AF-K2GQR6-F1
#
_entry.id   AF-K2GQR6-F1
#
_cell.length_a   1.000
_cell.length_b   1.000
_cell.length_c   1.000
_cell.angle_alpha   90.00
_cell.angle_beta   90.00
_cell.angle_gamma   90.00
#
_symmetry.space_group_name_H-M   'P 1'
#
loop_
_entity.id
_entity.type
_entity.pdbx_description
1 polymer ?
#
loop_
_entity_poly.entity_id
_entity_poly.type
_entity_poly.pdbx_seq_one_letter_code
_entity_poly.pdbx_strand_id
1 'polypeptide(L)'
;MVVLMGIGGFFMFRKFLKSMPKEDGNSTIDWEEYYIEQTRHMWSEDQKHFLEELTSPVPELFRSVAQQRIAGEIGRIALKRKLRHMTQDTIIEGYILATPKRDHKFLVKKLNEKEIDIDPYRDYLEI
;
A
#
# COMPACT_ATOMS: atom_id res chain seq x y z
N MET A 1 12.67 -27.00 22.57
CA MET A 1 12.42 -25.66 23.17
C MET A 1 13.28 -24.54 22.60
N VAL A 2 14.52 -24.78 22.15
CA VAL A 2 15.40 -23.70 21.63
C VAL A 2 15.04 -23.23 20.21
N VAL A 3 14.41 -24.08 19.38
CA VAL A 3 14.05 -23.73 17.99
C VAL A 3 12.89 -22.73 17.90
N LEU A 4 11.92 -22.79 18.83
CA LEU A 4 10.77 -21.86 18.86
C LEU A 4 11.18 -20.42 19.18
N MET A 5 12.26 -20.21 19.94
CA MET A 5 12.83 -18.88 20.20
C MET A 5 13.52 -18.29 18.96
N GLY A 6 14.08 -19.13 18.08
CA GLY A 6 14.75 -18.67 16.85
C GLY A 6 13.78 -18.10 15.81
N ILE A 7 12.63 -18.73 15.61
CA ILE A 7 11.63 -18.27 14.62
C ILE A 7 10.92 -16.99 15.11
N GLY A 8 10.51 -16.96 16.38
CA GLY A 8 9.90 -15.77 16.98
C GLY A 8 10.87 -14.58 17.02
N GLY A 9 12.13 -14.84 17.41
CA GLY A 9 13.20 -13.85 17.38
C GLY A 9 13.50 -13.32 15.98
N PHE A 10 13.54 -14.18 14.95
CA PHE A 10 13.75 -13.77 13.55
C PHE A 10 12.64 -12.85 13.03
N PHE A 11 11.37 -13.16 13.31
CA PHE A 11 10.25 -12.30 12.93
C PHE A 11 10.29 -10.94 13.65
N MET A 12 10.55 -10.95 14.96
CA MET A 12 10.69 -9.70 15.74
C MET A 12 11.89 -8.88 15.26
N PHE A 13 13.02 -9.51 14.93
CA PHE A 13 14.20 -8.84 14.39
C PHE A 13 13.94 -8.21 13.01
N ARG A 14 13.27 -8.92 12.10
CA ARG A 14 12.89 -8.35 10.80
C ARG A 14 11.89 -7.20 10.93
N LYS A 15 10.95 -7.30 11.87
CA LYS A 15 10.02 -6.19 12.19
C LYS A 15 10.79 -4.99 12.75
N PHE A 16 11.75 -5.23 13.64
CA PHE A 16 12.63 -4.20 14.20
C PHE A 16 13.43 -3.45 13.12
N LEU A 17 14.00 -4.17 12.14
CA LEU A 17 14.71 -3.53 11.03
C LEU A 17 13.83 -2.60 10.19
N LYS A 18 12.52 -2.87 10.10
CA LYS A 18 11.56 -2.00 9.38
C LYS A 18 11.15 -0.76 10.17
N SER A 19 11.21 -0.83 11.50
CA SER A 19 10.95 0.29 12.39
C SER A 19 12.19 1.14 12.66
N MET A 20 13.37 0.73 12.19
CA MET A 20 14.55 1.58 12.31
C MET A 20 14.38 2.84 11.45
N PRO A 21 14.78 4.00 11.97
CA PRO A 21 14.92 5.23 11.20
C PRO A 21 15.73 5.01 9.93
N LYS A 22 15.30 5.60 8.82
CA LYS A 22 16.14 5.73 7.64
C LYS A 22 17.18 6.83 7.87
N GLU A 23 17.98 7.14 6.85
CA GLU A 23 19.03 8.18 6.91
C GLU A 23 18.48 9.56 7.35
N ASP A 24 17.19 9.80 7.15
CA ASP A 24 16.47 11.03 7.51
C ASP A 24 15.88 11.03 8.93
N GLY A 25 16.04 9.95 9.70
CA GLY A 25 15.50 9.85 11.05
C GLY A 25 14.06 9.33 11.15
N ASN A 26 13.37 9.13 10.03
CA ASN A 26 11.98 8.65 10.00
C ASN A 26 11.90 7.18 9.55
N SER A 27 10.99 6.41 10.15
CA SER A 27 10.69 5.05 9.70
C SER A 27 9.83 5.06 8.44
N THR A 28 9.65 3.89 7.82
CA THR A 28 8.72 3.78 6.68
C THR A 28 7.27 4.08 7.09
N ILE A 29 6.89 3.72 8.32
CA ILE A 29 5.53 3.94 8.84
C ILE A 29 5.29 5.43 9.06
N ASP A 30 6.27 6.15 9.60
CA ASP A 30 6.16 7.61 9.82
C ASP A 30 5.97 8.34 8.48
N TRP A 31 6.66 7.90 7.44
CA TRP A 31 6.45 8.44 6.09
C TRP A 31 5.07 8.09 5.51
N GLU A 32 4.59 6.86 5.68
CA GLU A 32 3.24 6.46 5.26
C GLU A 32 2.19 7.36 5.93
N GLU A 33 2.29 7.57 7.24
CA GLU A 33 1.39 8.42 8.01
C GLU A 33 1.46 9.89 7.56
N TYR A 34 2.67 10.43 7.39
CA TYR A 34 2.89 11.76 6.86
C TYR A 34 2.16 11.97 5.53
N TYR A 35 2.33 11.07 4.56
CA TYR A 35 1.68 11.20 3.25
C TYR A 35 0.15 11.08 3.32
N ILE A 36 -0.37 10.21 4.19
CA ILE A 36 -1.81 10.10 4.44
C ILE A 36 -2.35 11.42 4.99
N GLU A 37 -1.73 11.97 6.03
CA GLU A 37 -2.18 13.23 6.63
C GLU A 37 -2.18 14.39 5.64
N GLN A 38 -1.10 14.53 4.88
CA GLN A 38 -0.96 15.58 3.87
C GLN A 38 -1.98 15.46 2.74
N THR A 39 -2.43 14.24 2.41
CA THR A 39 -3.37 14.02 1.29
C THR A 39 -4.80 13.74 1.72
N ARG A 40 -5.10 13.63 3.02
CA ARG A 40 -6.43 13.30 3.56
C ARG A 40 -7.57 14.15 2.98
N HIS A 41 -7.31 15.43 2.74
CA HIS A 41 -8.26 16.39 2.20
C HIS A 41 -8.53 16.23 0.69
N MET A 42 -7.71 15.44 -0.01
CA MET A 42 -7.84 15.19 -1.45
C MET A 42 -8.80 14.04 -1.79
N TRP A 43 -9.14 13.21 -0.80
CA TRP A 43 -9.97 12.01 -0.97
C TRP A 43 -11.46 12.34 -0.86
N SER A 44 -12.25 11.87 -1.82
CA SER A 44 -13.71 11.77 -1.68
C SER A 44 -14.10 10.48 -0.96
N GLU A 45 -15.35 10.41 -0.48
CA GLU A 45 -15.88 9.19 0.14
C GLU A 45 -15.92 8.01 -0.84
N ASP A 46 -16.30 8.24 -2.10
CA ASP A 46 -16.31 7.20 -3.15
C ASP A 46 -14.92 6.59 -3.36
N GLN A 47 -13.87 7.40 -3.26
CA GLN A 47 -12.49 6.95 -3.43
C GLN A 47 -11.97 6.15 -2.23
N LYS A 48 -12.40 6.52 -1.02
CA LYS A 48 -12.12 5.73 0.19
C LYS A 48 -12.79 4.37 0.09
N HIS A 49 -14.06 4.35 -0.32
CA HIS A 49 -14.79 3.11 -0.55
C HIS A 49 -14.13 2.26 -1.65
N PHE A 50 -13.69 2.90 -2.74
CA PHE A 50 -12.96 2.19 -3.80
C PHE A 50 -11.67 1.54 -3.28
N LEU A 51 -10.89 2.21 -2.43
CA LEU A 51 -9.71 1.62 -1.81
C LEU A 51 -10.06 0.45 -0.88
N GLU A 52 -11.15 0.56 -0.10
CA GLU A 52 -11.66 -0.54 0.72
C GLU A 52 -12.03 -1.75 -0.13
N GLU A 53 -12.68 -1.55 -1.27
CA GLU A 53 -13.02 -2.62 -2.21
C GLU A 53 -11.78 -3.27 -2.83
N LEU A 54 -10.78 -2.48 -3.25
CA LEU A 54 -9.51 -3.01 -3.79
C LEU A 54 -8.76 -3.86 -2.76
N THR A 55 -8.89 -3.51 -1.48
CA THR A 55 -8.25 -4.23 -0.37
C THR A 55 -9.12 -5.33 0.24
N SER A 56 -10.33 -5.55 -0.27
CA SER A 56 -11.24 -6.61 0.22
C SER A 56 -10.66 -8.03 0.16
N PRO A 57 -9.80 -8.42 -0.81
CA PRO A 57 -9.18 -9.75 -0.83
C PRO A 57 -8.15 -9.97 0.28
N VAL A 58 -7.68 -8.90 0.93
CA VAL A 58 -6.73 -9.00 2.05
C VAL A 58 -7.47 -9.54 3.27
N PRO A 59 -6.90 -10.53 3.99
CA PRO A 59 -7.49 -11.03 5.23
C PRO A 59 -7.67 -9.89 6.23
N GLU A 60 -8.79 -9.90 6.96
CA GLU A 60 -9.22 -8.81 7.84
C GLU A 60 -8.13 -8.39 8.84
N LEU A 61 -7.41 -9.35 9.42
CA LEU A 61 -6.32 -9.13 10.37
C LEU A 61 -5.16 -8.27 9.82
N PHE A 62 -5.02 -8.21 8.49
CA PHE A 62 -3.96 -7.48 7.81
C PHE A 62 -4.47 -6.30 6.97
N ARG A 63 -5.80 -6.14 6.86
CA ARG A 63 -6.40 -5.19 5.93
C ARG A 63 -6.06 -3.74 6.29
N SER A 64 -6.14 -3.37 7.56
CA SER A 64 -5.80 -2.02 8.01
C SER A 64 -4.34 -1.65 7.72
N VAL A 65 -3.42 -2.59 7.94
CA VAL A 65 -1.98 -2.39 7.65
C VAL A 65 -1.74 -2.29 6.15
N ALA A 66 -2.41 -3.10 5.34
CA ALA A 66 -2.33 -3.00 3.88
C ALA A 66 -2.88 -1.67 3.37
N GLN A 67 -4.05 -1.25 3.88
CA GLN A 67 -4.70 0.02 3.52
C GLN A 67 -3.81 1.21 3.88
N GLN A 68 -3.20 1.24 5.06
CA GLN A 68 -2.27 2.30 5.45
C GLN A 68 -1.08 2.38 4.49
N ARG A 69 -0.44 1.24 4.21
CA ARG A 69 0.69 1.19 3.28
C ARG A 69 0.30 1.70 1.88
N ILE A 70 -0.84 1.24 1.37
CA ILE A 70 -1.34 1.63 0.05
C ILE A 70 -1.71 3.12 0.03
N ALA A 71 -2.43 3.62 1.03
CA ALA A 71 -2.82 5.02 1.14
C ALA A 71 -1.62 5.95 1.28
N GLY A 72 -0.59 5.55 2.02
CA GLY A 72 0.67 6.28 2.13
C GLY A 72 1.39 6.39 0.78
N GLU A 73 1.44 5.31 0.01
CA GLU A 73 2.04 5.32 -1.33
C GLU A 73 1.22 6.16 -2.33
N ILE A 74 -0.11 6.05 -2.31
CA ILE A 74 -1.01 6.90 -3.10
C ILE A 74 -0.78 8.38 -2.75
N GLY A 75 -0.70 8.71 -1.46
CA GLY A 75 -0.45 10.07 -0.99
C GLY A 75 0.90 10.60 -1.47
N ARG A 76 1.94 9.77 -1.41
CA ARG A 76 3.27 10.10 -1.93
C ARG A 76 3.24 10.42 -3.43
N ILE A 77 2.54 9.62 -4.23
CA ILE A 77 2.39 9.84 -5.68
C ILE A 77 1.61 11.13 -5.95
N ALA A 78 0.50 11.34 -5.24
CA ALA A 78 -0.35 12.53 -5.39
C ALA A 78 0.42 13.82 -5.09
N LEU A 79 1.19 13.87 -4.00
CA LEU A 79 2.04 15.02 -3.68
C LEU A 79 3.15 15.22 -4.71
N LYS A 80 3.81 14.13 -5.14
CA LYS A 80 4.86 14.19 -6.17
C LYS A 80 4.32 14.78 -7.48
N ARG A 81 3.07 14.45 -7.84
CA ARG A 81 2.37 14.95 -9.03
C ARG A 81 1.66 16.30 -8.81
N LYS A 82 1.71 16.86 -7.59
CA LYS A 82 1.05 18.11 -7.18
C LYS A 82 -0.46 18.10 -7.50
N LEU A 83 -1.11 16.95 -7.27
CA LEU A 83 -2.54 16.82 -7.46
C LEU A 83 -3.30 17.64 -6.43
N ARG A 84 -4.46 18.18 -6.85
CA ARG A 84 -5.39 18.90 -5.95
C ARG A 84 -6.48 17.98 -5.39
N HIS A 85 -6.84 16.96 -6.16
CA HIS A 85 -7.85 15.97 -5.82
C HIS A 85 -7.31 14.60 -6.20
N MET A 86 -7.70 13.58 -5.42
CA MET A 86 -7.33 12.21 -5.75
C MET A 86 -8.04 11.79 -7.03
N THR A 87 -7.40 10.93 -7.81
CA THR A 87 -7.94 10.38 -9.05
C THR A 87 -7.91 8.87 -8.97
N GLN A 88 -8.82 8.21 -9.67
CA GLN A 88 -8.87 6.76 -9.71
C GLN A 88 -7.55 6.16 -10.22
N ASP A 89 -6.94 6.77 -11.23
CA ASP A 89 -5.64 6.35 -11.78
C ASP A 89 -4.52 6.38 -10.73
N THR A 90 -4.48 7.44 -9.90
CA THR A 90 -3.47 7.55 -8.84
C THR A 90 -3.69 6.51 -7.75
N ILE A 91 -4.95 6.17 -7.46
CA ILE A 91 -5.29 5.12 -6.50
C ILE A 91 -4.86 3.74 -7.03
N ILE A 92 -5.17 3.44 -8.30
CA ILE A 92 -4.79 2.17 -8.93
C ILE A 92 -3.27 2.04 -9.01
N GLU A 93 -2.57 3.10 -9.44
CA GLU A 93 -1.11 3.10 -9.50
C GLU A 93 -0.48 2.87 -8.12
N GLY A 94 -0.92 3.61 -7.10
CA GLY A 94 -0.41 3.42 -5.75
C GLY A 94 -0.76 2.05 -5.17
N TYR A 95 -1.93 1.50 -5.51
CA TYR A 95 -2.31 0.13 -5.16
C TYR A 95 -1.34 -0.90 -5.77
N ILE A 96 -0.98 -0.74 -7.05
CA ILE A 96 -0.02 -1.61 -7.73
C ILE A 96 1.37 -1.48 -7.11
N LEU A 97 1.88 -0.25 -6.97
CA LEU A 97 3.23 0.01 -6.47
C LEU A 97 3.43 -0.38 -5.00
N ALA A 98 2.40 -0.26 -4.17
CA ALA A 98 2.46 -0.65 -2.76
C ALA A 98 2.37 -2.17 -2.54
N THR A 99 1.76 -2.89 -3.49
CA THR A 99 1.55 -4.34 -3.43
C THR A 99 2.86 -5.07 -3.71
N PRO A 100 3.25 -6.07 -2.90
CA PRO A 100 4.42 -6.88 -3.20
C PRO A 100 4.25 -7.66 -4.52
N LYS A 101 5.30 -7.72 -5.34
CA LYS A 101 5.32 -8.44 -6.63
C LYS A 101 4.70 -9.85 -6.60
N ARG A 102 5.03 -10.64 -5.58
CA ARG A 102 4.47 -11.99 -5.36
C ARG A 102 2.93 -12.05 -5.24
N ASP A 103 2.32 -10.93 -4.86
CA ASP A 103 0.89 -10.79 -4.58
C ASP A 103 0.14 -10.17 -5.77
N HIS A 104 0.84 -9.79 -6.86
CA HIS A 104 0.24 -9.18 -8.06
C HIS A 104 -0.84 -10.04 -8.73
N LYS A 105 -0.73 -11.37 -8.67
CA LYS A 105 -1.78 -12.26 -9.19
C LYS A 105 -3.16 -12.00 -8.56
N PHE A 106 -3.21 -11.65 -7.27
CA PHE A 106 -4.45 -11.35 -6.57
C PHE A 106 -4.96 -9.95 -6.90
N LEU A 107 -4.03 -9.00 -7.01
CA LEU A 107 -4.31 -7.64 -7.46
C LEU A 107 -4.91 -7.63 -8.86
N VAL A 108 -4.29 -8.32 -9.83
CA VAL A 108 -4.74 -8.36 -11.22
C VAL A 108 -6.11 -9.01 -11.31
N LYS A 109 -6.33 -10.10 -10.56
CA LYS A 109 -7.65 -10.72 -10.46
C LYS A 109 -8.70 -9.71 -9.98
N LYS A 110 -8.38 -8.92 -8.94
CA LYS A 110 -9.31 -7.93 -8.37
C LYS A 110 -9.59 -6.75 -9.32
N LEU A 111 -8.59 -6.28 -10.06
CA LEU A 111 -8.76 -5.24 -11.07
C LEU A 111 -9.63 -5.74 -12.24
N ASN A 112 -9.40 -6.98 -12.70
CA ASN A 112 -10.22 -7.60 -13.75
C ASN A 112 -11.67 -7.80 -13.30
N GLU A 113 -11.91 -8.21 -12.06
CA GLU A 113 -13.27 -8.30 -11.48
C GLU A 113 -14.02 -6.95 -11.47
N LYS A 114 -13.28 -5.84 -11.46
CA LYS A 114 -13.83 -4.48 -11.52
C LYS A 114 -13.82 -3.88 -12.93
N GLU A 115 -13.47 -4.68 -13.95
CA GLU A 115 -13.39 -4.23 -15.34
C GLU A 115 -12.43 -3.04 -15.53
N ILE A 116 -11.38 -2.96 -14.70
CA ILE A 116 -10.35 -1.92 -14.80
C ILE A 116 -9.29 -2.37 -15.80
N ASP A 117 -9.01 -1.52 -16.79
CA ASP A 117 -7.93 -1.75 -17.73
C ASP A 117 -6.56 -1.69 -17.04
N ILE A 118 -5.80 -2.78 -17.15
CA ILE A 118 -4.48 -2.93 -16.56
C ILE A 118 -3.35 -2.59 -17.53
N ASP A 119 -3.65 -2.42 -18.83
CA ASP A 119 -2.63 -2.19 -19.87
C ASP A 119 -1.77 -0.94 -19.59
N PRO A 120 -2.32 0.19 -19.09
CA PRO A 120 -1.52 1.36 -18.71
C PRO A 120 -0.49 1.10 -17.60
N TYR A 121 -0.67 0.05 -16.82
CA TYR A 121 0.14 -0.27 -15.64
C TYR A 121 1.03 -1.49 -15.82
N ARG A 122 1.08 -2.04 -17.03
CA ARG A 122 1.74 -3.31 -17.34
C ARG A 122 3.23 -3.32 -16.95
N ASP A 123 3.91 -2.19 -17.09
CA ASP A 123 5.32 -2.02 -16.71
C ASP A 123 5.57 -2.16 -15.20
N TYR A 124 4.53 -1.98 -14.38
CA TYR A 124 4.59 -2.13 -12.92
C TYR A 124 4.17 -3.53 -12.45
N LEU A 125 3.61 -4.36 -13.34
CA LEU A 125 3.07 -5.68 -13.01
C LEU A 125 4.07 -6.78 -13.38
N GLU A 126 4.61 -7.46 -12.36
CA GLU A 126 5.12 -8.83 -12.53
C GLU A 126 3.95 -9.83 -12.48
N ILE A 127 3.62 -10.42 -13.63
CA ILE A 127 2.53 -11.40 -13.82
C ILE A 127 3.13 -12.78 -14.06
#